data_AF-A0A3B0Y7Y9-F1
#
_entry.id   AF-A0A3B0Y7Y9-F1
#
_cell.length_a   1.000
_cell.length_b   1.000
_cell.length_c   1.000
_cell.angle_alpha   90.00
_cell.angle_beta   90.00
_cell.angle_gamma   90.00
#
_symmetry.space_group_name_H-M   'P 1'
#
loop_
_entity.id
_entity.type
_entity.pdbx_description
1 polymer ?
#
loop_
_entity_poly.entity_id
_entity_poly.type
_entity_poly.pdbx_seq_one_letter_code
_entity_poly.pdbx_strand_id
1 'polypeptide(L)' 'MNENEPGEAFGIADFCATYGISRALFYKLKKDNRAPQTFNLGRRVLISRQAARNWLRAMEGAAF' A
#
# COMPACT_ATOMS: atom_id res chain seq x y z
N MET A 1 14.86 -22.13 6.39
CA MET A 1 14.99 -20.91 5.57
C MET A 1 13.89 -19.94 6.02
N ASN A 2 14.23 -18.74 6.45
CA ASN A 2 13.23 -17.66 6.57
C ASN A 2 13.42 -16.75 5.35
N GLU A 3 12.80 -17.15 4.24
CA GLU A 3 12.71 -16.36 3.00
C GLU A 3 11.77 -15.17 3.23
N ASN A 4 12.26 -14.15 3.92
CA ASN A 4 11.67 -12.81 3.88
C ASN A 4 12.38 -11.98 2.80
N GLU A 5 12.44 -12.49 1.57
CA GLU A 5 12.58 -11.57 0.45
C GLU A 5 11.28 -10.77 0.39
N PRO A 6 11.34 -9.42 0.42
CA PRO A 6 10.13 -8.65 0.29
C PRO A 6 9.51 -9.04 -1.06
N GLY A 7 8.23 -9.42 -1.06
CA GLY A 7 7.49 -9.66 -2.29
C GLY A 7 7.43 -8.38 -3.13
N GLU A 8 7.41 -8.50 -4.45
CA GLU A 8 7.25 -7.36 -5.37
C GLU A 8 5.89 -6.64 -5.23
N ALA A 9 4.96 -7.23 -4.45
CA ALA A 9 3.66 -6.68 -4.15
C ALA A 9 3.22 -6.97 -2.71
N PHE A 10 2.43 -6.06 -2.16
CA PHE A 10 1.82 -6.10 -0.83
C PHE A 10 0.33 -6.43 -0.96
N GLY A 11 -0.21 -7.25 -0.06
CA GLY A 11 -1.65 -7.23 0.19
C GLY A 11 -2.04 -5.97 0.98
N ILE A 12 -3.33 -5.62 1.01
CA ILE A 12 -3.78 -4.43 1.78
C ILE A 12 -3.40 -4.54 3.27
N ALA A 13 -3.57 -5.72 3.87
CA ALA A 13 -3.23 -5.94 5.28
C ALA A 13 -1.73 -5.81 5.56
N ASP A 14 -0.91 -6.35 4.66
CA ASP A 14 0.54 -6.35 4.74
C ASP A 14 1.12 -4.93 4.53
N PHE A 15 0.57 -4.19 3.57
CA PHE A 15 0.85 -2.77 3.38
C PHE A 15 0.53 -1.96 4.63
N CYS A 16 -0.66 -2.16 5.20
CA CYS A 16 -1.09 -1.48 6.42
C CYS A 16 -0.12 -1.74 7.59
N ALA A 17 0.30 -3.00 7.79
CA ALA A 17 1.25 -3.36 8.83
C ALA A 17 2.65 -2.74 8.58
N THR A 18 3.14 -2.79 7.34
CA THR A 18 4.45 -2.28 6.95
C THR A 18 4.56 -0.76 7.11
N TYR A 19 3.52 -0.02 6.73
CA TYR A 19 3.52 1.45 6.77
C TYR A 19 2.83 2.03 8.02
N GLY A 20 2.46 1.20 8.99
CA GLY A 20 1.91 1.63 10.27
C GLY A 20 0.53 2.31 10.19
N ILE A 21 -0.29 1.99 9.18
CA ILE A 21 -1.63 2.56 9.01
C ILE A 21 -2.73 1.52 9.24
N SER A 22 -3.90 1.96 9.69
CA SER A 22 -5.05 1.07 9.82
C SER A 22 -5.70 0.77 8.46
N ARG A 23 -6.34 -0.40 8.32
CA ARG A 23 -7.14 -0.72 7.13
C ARG A 23 -8.26 0.30 6.90
N ALA A 24 -8.88 0.78 7.97
CA ALA A 24 -9.90 1.82 7.89
C ALA A 24 -9.35 3.12 7.29
N LEU A 25 -8.14 3.55 7.70
CA LEU A 25 -7.46 4.69 7.11
C LEU A 25 -7.14 4.45 5.64
N PHE A 26 -6.66 3.26 5.27
CA PHE A 26 -6.42 2.90 3.87
C PHE A 26 -7.68 3.07 3.00
N TYR A 27 -8.83 2.55 3.45
CA TYR A 27 -10.08 2.69 2.68
C TYR A 27 -10.62 4.12 2.63
N LYS A 28 -10.39 4.94 3.67
CA LYS A 28 -10.66 6.39 3.61
C LYS A 28 -9.80 7.05 2.53
N LEU A 29 -8.48 6.86 2.59
CA LEU A 29 -7.56 7.37 1.57
C LEU A 29 -7.93 6.88 0.16
N LYS A 30 -8.39 5.63 0.02
CA LYS A 30 -8.83 5.10 -1.26
C LYS A 30 -10.07 5.82 -1.79
N LYS A 31 -11.04 6.13 -0.93
CA LYS A 31 -12.22 6.94 -1.28
C LYS A 31 -11.83 8.35 -1.72
N ASP A 32 -10.81 8.92 -1.09
CA ASP A 32 -10.27 10.24 -1.42
C ASP A 32 -9.27 10.22 -2.59
N ASN A 33 -9.06 9.07 -3.26
CA ASN A 33 -8.04 8.87 -4.31
C ASN A 33 -6.59 9.18 -3.88
N ARG A 34 -6.31 9.08 -2.57
CA ARG A 34 -4.99 9.30 -1.94
C ARG A 34 -4.29 8.02 -1.49
N ALA A 35 -4.91 6.86 -1.66
CA ALA A 35 -4.27 5.57 -1.39
C ALA A 35 -3.26 5.21 -2.50
N PRO A 36 -2.28 4.33 -2.22
CA PRO A 36 -1.43 3.79 -3.29
C PRO A 36 -2.27 3.06 -4.34
N GLN A 37 -1.78 3.07 -5.58
CA GLN A 37 -2.42 2.36 -6.68
C GLN A 37 -2.50 0.86 -6.37
N THR A 38 -3.70 0.30 -6.52
CA THR A 38 -3.98 -1.12 -6.34
C THR A 38 -4.28 -1.80 -7.68
N PHE A 39 -3.96 -3.09 -7.80
CA PHE A 39 -4.38 -3.92 -8.91
C PHE A 39 -5.05 -5.21 -8.41
N ASN A 40 -5.93 -5.78 -9.23
CA ASN A 40 -6.60 -7.04 -8.92
C ASN A 40 -5.81 -8.20 -9.52
N LEU A 41 -5.54 -9.23 -8.71
CA LEU A 41 -4.97 -10.50 -9.14
C LEU A 41 -5.91 -11.63 -8.69
N GLY A 42 -6.85 -11.98 -9.57
CA GLY A 42 -7.94 -12.90 -9.27
C GLY A 42 -8.80 -12.38 -8.12
N ARG A 43 -8.78 -13.09 -6.99
CA ARG A 43 -9.54 -12.73 -5.77
C ARG A 43 -8.80 -11.77 -4.84
N ARG A 44 -7.53 -11.46 -5.12
CA ARG A 44 -6.68 -10.62 -4.27
C ARG A 44 -6.57 -9.22 -4.83
N VAL A 45 -6.54 -8.22 -3.94
CA VAL A 45 -6.16 -6.84 -4.25
C VAL A 45 -4.75 -6.62 -3.74
N LEU A 46 -3.85 -6.23 -4.63
CA LEU A 46 -2.43 -6.05 -4.35
C LEU A 46 -2.00 -4.62 -4.63
N ILE A 47 -0.90 -4.21 -4.00
CA ILE A 47 -0.22 -2.93 -4.18
C ILE A 47 1.20 -3.27 -4.61
N SER A 48 1.65 -2.79 -5.77
CA SER A 48 3.04 -3.02 -6.17
C SER A 48 4.00 -2.23 -5.28
N ARG A 49 5.23 -2.70 -5.13
CA ARG A 49 6.26 -1.95 -4.39
C ARG A 49 6.51 -0.56 -4.95
N GLN A 50 6.46 -0.43 -6.27
CA GLN A 50 6.58 0.88 -6.91
C GLN A 50 5.42 1.81 -6.54
N ALA A 51 4.17 1.30 -6.53
CA ALA A 51 3.01 2.08 -6.12
C ALA A 51 3.09 2.52 -4.66
N ALA A 52 3.54 1.64 -3.76
CA ALA A 52 3.76 1.96 -2.35
C ALA A 52 4.82 3.06 -2.16
N ARG A 53 5.95 2.98 -2.88
CA ARG A 53 7.00 4.00 -2.88
C ARG A 53 6.53 5.35 -3.45
N ASN A 54 5.76 5.32 -4.54
CA ASN A 54 5.21 6.54 -5.14
C ASN A 54 4.23 7.23 -4.18
N TRP A 55 3.39 6.43 -3.51
CA TRP A 55 2.51 6.93 -2.47
C TRP A 55 3.28 7.55 -1.31
N LEU A 56 4.32 6.89 -0.81
CA LEU A 56 5.13 7.44 0.30
C LEU A 56 5.71 8.80 -0.08
N ARG A 57 6.30 8.93 -1.28
CA ARG A 57 6.81 10.21 -1.79
C ARG A 57 5.72 11.27 -1.90
N ALA A 58 4.52 10.90 -2.35
CA ALA A 58 3.39 11.82 -2.42
C ALA A 58 2.94 12.26 -1.02
N MET A 59 3.02 11.40 -0.01
CA MET A 59 2.70 11.75 1.38
C MET A 59 3.78 12.61 2.04
N GLU A 60 5.06 12.36 1.74
CA GLU A 60 6.19 13.17 2.22
C GLU A 60 6.20 14.57 1.56
N GLY A 61 5.85 14.64 0.28
CA GLY A 61 5.75 15.90 -0.48
C GLY A 61 4.44 16.65 -0.22
N ALA A 62 3.38 15.96 0.18
CA ALA A 62 2.18 16.56 0.75
C ALA A 62 2.48 16.98 2.20
N ALA A 63 3.35 17.98 2.37
CA ALA A 63 3.39 18.75 3.60
C ALA A 63 1.96 19.26 3.86
N PHE A 64 1.36 18.78 4.95
CA PHE A 64 0.07 19.25 5.44
C PHE A 64 0.21 20.64 6.07
#